data_AF-A0AAV8W9A2-F1
#
_entry.id   AF-A0AAV8W9A2-F1
#
_cell.length_a   1.000
_cell.length_b   1.000
_cell.length_c   1.000
_cell.angle_alpha   90.00
_cell.angle_beta   90.00
_cell.angle_gamma   90.00
#
_symmetry.space_group_name_H-M   'P 1'
#
loop_
_entity.id
_entity.type
_entity.pdbx_description
1 polymer ?
#
loop_
_entity_poly.entity_id
_entity_poly.type
_entity_poly.pdbx_seq_one_letter_code
_entity_poly.pdbx_strand_id
1 'polypeptide(L)'
;MMKTEKKVVIRVEPEEEQSSSVKSSRKTFKPLQHAATDKENLVGRPQTFKDAKAASSLEKRRKTLMQNKSTQTGESVITAEDLTSDEPSADYWRKLAETRSEALNRSLQENEKLKEDIEALQEENKVCKEMLDESKTLVEVLQEMLAEKGEDEEDDAEEESLEVPN
;
A
#
# COMPACT_ATOMS: atom_id res chain seq x y z
N MET A 1 41.71 17.29 -39.75
CA MET A 1 40.63 16.67 -38.94
C MET A 1 40.11 15.45 -39.67
N MET A 2 40.28 14.26 -39.13
CA MET A 2 39.64 13.04 -39.63
C MET A 2 39.08 12.29 -38.42
N LYS A 3 37.76 12.17 -38.31
CA LYS A 3 37.10 11.37 -37.28
C LYS A 3 37.00 9.94 -37.83
N THR A 4 37.57 8.98 -37.14
CA THR A 4 37.36 7.56 -37.42
C THR A 4 36.17 7.06 -36.60
N GLU A 5 35.17 6.52 -37.29
CA GLU A 5 33.98 5.95 -36.67
C GLU A 5 34.28 4.55 -36.12
N LYS A 6 33.93 4.30 -34.85
CA LYS A 6 34.06 2.98 -34.22
C LYS A 6 32.78 2.19 -34.46
N LYS A 7 32.86 1.15 -35.30
CA LYS A 7 31.76 0.21 -35.55
C LYS A 7 31.75 -0.87 -34.46
N VAL A 8 30.68 -0.93 -33.65
CA VAL A 8 30.46 -1.98 -32.65
C VAL A 8 29.83 -3.18 -33.35
N VAL A 9 30.51 -4.33 -33.30
CA VAL A 9 30.00 -5.62 -33.82
C VAL A 9 29.57 -6.45 -32.61
N ILE A 10 28.27 -6.65 -32.45
CA ILE A 10 27.73 -7.55 -31.43
C ILE A 10 27.79 -8.98 -31.98
N ARG A 11 28.55 -9.83 -31.30
CA ARG A 11 28.67 -11.26 -31.62
C ARG A 11 27.55 -11.99 -30.88
N VAL A 12 26.56 -12.51 -31.61
CA VAL A 12 25.52 -13.39 -31.06
C VAL A 12 26.00 -14.82 -31.24
N GLU A 13 26.18 -15.54 -30.13
CA GLU A 13 26.48 -16.97 -30.14
C GLU A 13 25.19 -17.79 -30.33
N PRO A 14 25.25 -18.95 -31.02
CA PRO A 14 24.07 -19.73 -31.37
C PRO A 14 23.49 -20.50 -30.19
N GLU A 15 22.16 -20.63 -30.20
CA GLU A 15 21.30 -21.27 -29.20
C GLU A 15 21.40 -22.80 -29.19
N GLU A 16 22.47 -23.39 -28.65
CA GLU A 16 22.42 -24.80 -28.23
C GLU A 16 23.25 -24.99 -26.97
N GLU A 17 22.57 -25.06 -25.81
CA GLU A 17 22.94 -25.80 -24.57
C GLU A 17 22.26 -25.19 -23.31
N GLN A 18 20.92 -25.26 -23.23
CA GLN A 18 20.20 -25.15 -21.95
C GLN A 18 19.02 -26.14 -21.90
N SER A 19 19.32 -27.43 -22.05
CA SER A 19 18.30 -28.48 -21.94
C SER A 19 18.75 -29.63 -21.04
N SER A 20 18.93 -29.42 -19.73
CA SER A 20 19.09 -30.57 -18.81
C SER A 20 18.83 -30.39 -17.31
N SER A 21 18.31 -29.27 -16.79
CA SER A 21 18.03 -29.19 -15.33
C SER A 21 16.87 -28.29 -14.92
N VAL A 22 15.63 -28.64 -15.30
CA VAL A 22 14.43 -28.16 -14.56
C VAL A 22 13.33 -29.23 -14.54
N LYS A 23 13.67 -30.48 -14.15
CA LYS A 23 12.68 -31.48 -13.74
C LYS A 23 12.54 -31.48 -12.21
N SER A 24 12.30 -30.30 -11.63
CA SER A 24 11.84 -30.20 -10.25
C SER A 24 10.32 -30.27 -10.27
N SER A 25 9.77 -31.46 -10.03
CA SER A 25 8.35 -31.63 -9.78
C SER A 25 7.94 -30.71 -8.62
N ARG A 26 7.22 -29.64 -8.94
CA ARG A 26 6.76 -28.63 -7.99
C ARG A 26 5.92 -29.32 -6.92
N LYS A 27 6.43 -29.43 -5.69
CA LYS A 27 5.69 -29.99 -4.55
C LYS A 27 4.47 -29.10 -4.29
N THR A 28 3.27 -29.60 -4.57
CA THR A 28 2.03 -28.87 -4.27
C THR A 28 1.70 -29.02 -2.79
N PHE A 29 1.46 -27.92 -2.08
CA PHE A 29 1.11 -27.87 -0.65
C PHE A 29 -0.30 -28.42 -0.31
N LYS A 30 -0.82 -29.34 -1.11
CA LYS A 30 -2.14 -29.99 -0.93
C LYS A 30 -2.34 -30.62 0.47
N PRO A 31 -1.34 -31.28 1.10
CA PRO A 31 -1.54 -31.90 2.41
C PRO A 31 -1.87 -30.91 3.53
N LEU A 32 -1.40 -29.65 3.41
CA LEU A 32 -1.58 -28.62 4.44
C LEU A 32 -2.90 -27.86 4.31
N GLN A 33 -3.59 -27.93 3.15
CA GLN A 33 -4.88 -27.26 2.94
C GLN A 33 -6.03 -27.91 3.71
N HIS A 34 -5.97 -29.21 4.00
CA HIS A 34 -7.04 -29.90 4.74
C HIS A 34 -7.12 -29.52 6.23
N ALA A 35 -6.03 -29.00 6.80
CA ALA A 35 -5.98 -28.57 8.20
C ALA A 35 -6.33 -27.09 8.40
N ALA A 36 -6.50 -26.31 7.32
CA ALA A 36 -6.89 -24.92 7.39
C ALA A 36 -8.39 -24.82 7.68
N THR A 37 -8.74 -24.39 8.90
CA THR A 37 -10.12 -24.14 9.34
C THR A 37 -10.62 -22.74 8.95
N ASP A 38 -9.70 -21.86 8.57
CA ASP A 38 -9.98 -20.49 8.19
C ASP A 38 -10.38 -20.39 6.71
N LYS A 39 -11.46 -19.68 6.44
CA LYS A 39 -12.12 -19.61 5.12
C LYS A 39 -11.69 -18.41 4.28
N GLU A 40 -10.86 -17.52 4.80
CA GLU A 40 -10.53 -16.27 4.09
C GLU A 40 -9.44 -16.43 3.02
N ASN A 41 -8.70 -17.55 2.98
CA ASN A 41 -7.53 -17.71 2.10
C ASN A 41 -7.52 -18.98 1.20
N LEU A 42 -8.68 -19.63 0.95
CA LEU A 42 -8.74 -20.76 -0.01
C LEU A 42 -8.84 -20.28 -1.47
N VAL A 43 -7.72 -19.82 -2.03
CA VAL A 43 -7.59 -19.61 -3.48
C VAL A 43 -7.27 -20.94 -4.17
N GLY A 44 -8.31 -21.64 -4.60
CA GLY A 44 -8.18 -22.86 -5.39
C GLY A 44 -9.51 -23.58 -5.58
N ARG A 45 -10.02 -23.55 -6.81
CA ARG A 45 -11.10 -24.37 -7.43
C ARG A 45 -12.10 -25.03 -6.44
N PRO A 46 -13.40 -24.68 -6.49
CA PRO A 46 -14.40 -25.30 -5.61
C PRO A 46 -14.44 -26.82 -5.79
N GLN A 47 -14.22 -27.56 -4.71
CA GLN A 47 -14.51 -28.99 -4.62
C GLN A 47 -16.03 -29.15 -4.68
N THR A 48 -16.54 -29.74 -5.76
CA THR A 48 -17.95 -30.12 -5.83
C THR A 48 -18.18 -31.27 -4.86
N PHE A 49 -18.66 -30.97 -3.65
CA PHE A 49 -19.25 -31.97 -2.78
C PHE A 49 -20.53 -32.47 -3.45
N LYS A 50 -20.45 -33.67 -4.04
CA LYS A 50 -21.62 -34.42 -4.49
C LYS A 50 -22.13 -35.20 -3.29
N ASP A 51 -23.11 -34.66 -2.57
CA ASP A 51 -23.92 -35.46 -1.66
C ASP A 51 -25.41 -35.17 -1.82
N ALA A 52 -26.11 -36.26 -2.10
CA ALA A 52 -27.46 -36.63 -1.68
C ALA A 52 -28.62 -35.63 -1.85
N LYS A 53 -29.37 -35.90 -2.91
CA LYS A 53 -30.85 -35.86 -3.01
C LYS A 53 -31.58 -35.88 -1.65
N ALA A 54 -32.20 -34.76 -1.29
CA ALA A 54 -33.35 -34.73 -0.38
C ALA A 54 -34.40 -33.80 -0.99
N ALA A 55 -35.43 -34.41 -1.56
CA ALA A 55 -36.64 -33.74 -2.00
C ALA A 55 -37.48 -33.39 -0.76
N SER A 56 -37.86 -32.13 -0.61
CA SER A 56 -39.12 -31.79 0.06
C SER A 56 -39.77 -30.60 -0.61
N SER A 57 -41.03 -30.83 -0.95
CA SER A 57 -41.97 -29.95 -1.61
C SER A 57 -42.19 -28.66 -0.81
N LEU A 58 -41.92 -27.51 -1.42
CA LEU A 58 -42.38 -26.21 -0.93
C LEU A 58 -42.83 -25.36 -2.12
N GLU A 59 -44.16 -25.31 -2.24
CA GLU A 59 -45.01 -24.24 -2.77
C GLU A 59 -44.43 -23.29 -3.82
N LYS A 60 -45.03 -23.36 -5.01
CA LYS A 60 -44.86 -22.42 -6.12
C LYS A 60 -45.31 -21.01 -5.73
N ARG A 61 -44.45 -20.23 -5.06
CA ARG A 61 -44.48 -18.77 -5.20
C ARG A 61 -43.88 -18.42 -6.55
N ARG A 62 -44.74 -17.95 -7.48
CA ARG A 62 -44.29 -17.22 -8.68
C ARG A 62 -43.63 -15.91 -8.22
N LYS A 63 -42.36 -15.97 -7.83
CA LYS A 63 -41.48 -14.80 -7.86
C LYS A 63 -41.22 -14.53 -9.33
N THR A 64 -41.72 -13.41 -9.83
CA THR A 64 -41.22 -12.80 -11.06
C THR A 64 -39.75 -12.53 -10.81
N LEU A 65 -38.91 -13.47 -11.22
CA LEU A 65 -37.48 -13.29 -11.26
C LEU A 65 -37.27 -12.23 -12.33
N MET A 66 -37.04 -10.98 -11.94
CA MET A 66 -36.38 -10.04 -12.82
C MET A 66 -35.04 -10.69 -13.15
N GLN A 67 -34.98 -11.36 -14.29
CA GLN A 67 -33.72 -11.75 -14.88
C GLN A 67 -33.04 -10.42 -15.16
N ASN A 68 -32.14 -10.01 -14.27
CA ASN A 68 -31.11 -9.06 -14.61
C ASN A 68 -30.43 -9.68 -15.82
N LYS A 69 -30.81 -9.19 -17.00
CA LYS A 69 -30.13 -9.50 -18.24
C LYS A 69 -28.78 -8.81 -18.10
N SER A 70 -27.88 -9.48 -17.38
CA SER A 70 -26.46 -9.21 -17.47
C SER A 70 -26.17 -9.39 -18.95
N THR A 71 -26.14 -8.26 -19.63
CA THR A 71 -25.61 -8.20 -20.98
C THR A 71 -24.16 -8.53 -20.75
N GLN A 72 -23.82 -9.79 -20.99
CA GLN A 72 -22.46 -10.19 -21.25
C GLN A 72 -22.08 -9.42 -22.52
N THR A 73 -21.73 -8.15 -22.35
CA THR A 73 -21.10 -7.35 -23.39
C THR A 73 -19.88 -8.16 -23.77
N GLY A 74 -19.86 -8.64 -25.02
CA GLY A 74 -18.71 -9.36 -25.53
C GLY A 74 -17.45 -8.55 -25.23
N GLU A 75 -16.36 -9.25 -24.96
CA GLU A 75 -15.06 -8.60 -24.79
C GLU A 75 -14.85 -7.66 -26.00
N SER A 76 -14.78 -6.35 -25.74
CA SER A 76 -14.45 -5.37 -26.76
C SER A 76 -13.07 -5.74 -27.26
N VAL A 77 -12.88 -6.03 -28.55
CA VAL A 77 -11.54 -6.36 -29.07
C VAL A 77 -11.04 -5.15 -29.84
N ILE A 78 -9.87 -4.64 -29.48
CA ILE A 78 -9.23 -3.57 -30.25
C ILE A 78 -8.61 -4.24 -31.47
N THR A 79 -9.02 -3.79 -32.64
CA THR A 79 -8.53 -4.29 -33.94
C THR A 79 -7.42 -3.38 -34.46
N ALA A 80 -6.69 -3.83 -35.48
CA ALA A 80 -5.67 -3.00 -36.11
C ALA A 80 -6.27 -1.76 -36.79
N GLU A 81 -7.51 -1.87 -37.30
CA GLU A 81 -8.24 -0.75 -37.90
C GLU A 81 -8.48 0.35 -36.86
N ASP A 82 -8.81 0.02 -35.60
CA ASP A 82 -8.98 1.00 -34.52
C ASP A 82 -7.76 1.89 -34.24
N LEU A 83 -6.57 1.44 -34.63
CA LEU A 83 -5.30 2.15 -34.41
C LEU A 83 -4.80 2.87 -35.66
N THR A 84 -5.40 2.58 -36.83
CA THR A 84 -4.87 2.98 -38.15
C THR A 84 -5.88 3.64 -39.08
N SER A 85 -7.18 3.54 -38.78
CA SER A 85 -8.24 4.24 -39.50
C SER A 85 -8.38 5.69 -39.02
N ASP A 86 -8.99 6.53 -39.85
CA ASP A 86 -9.31 7.92 -39.48
C ASP A 86 -10.39 8.01 -38.39
N GLU A 87 -11.25 6.99 -38.27
CA GLU A 87 -12.29 6.91 -37.24
C GLU A 87 -12.22 5.55 -36.51
N PRO A 88 -11.73 5.54 -35.25
CA PRO A 88 -11.70 4.33 -34.41
C PRO A 88 -13.09 3.83 -34.05
N SER A 89 -13.25 2.53 -33.83
CA SER A 89 -14.55 1.96 -33.46
C SER A 89 -15.03 2.40 -32.06
N ALA A 90 -16.33 2.22 -31.82
CA ALA A 90 -16.94 2.46 -30.52
C ALA A 90 -16.34 1.58 -29.40
N ASP A 91 -15.84 0.38 -29.74
CA ASP A 91 -15.25 -0.54 -28.77
C ASP A 91 -13.88 -0.06 -28.29
N TYR A 92 -13.10 0.60 -29.15
CA TYR A 92 -11.87 1.29 -28.76
C TYR A 92 -12.15 2.39 -27.73
N TRP A 93 -13.12 3.27 -28.02
CA TRP A 93 -13.48 4.36 -27.12
C TRP A 93 -14.03 3.85 -25.78
N ARG A 94 -14.80 2.75 -25.79
CA ARG A 94 -15.26 2.10 -24.56
C ARG A 94 -14.09 1.65 -23.70
N LYS A 95 -13.12 0.90 -24.27
CA LYS A 95 -11.94 0.44 -23.53
C LYS A 95 -11.08 1.59 -23.02
N LEU A 96 -10.92 2.64 -23.82
CA LEU A 96 -10.16 3.81 -23.41
C LEU A 96 -10.83 4.53 -22.24
N ALA A 97 -12.16 4.67 -22.28
CA ALA A 97 -12.93 5.25 -21.18
C ALA A 97 -12.84 4.40 -19.91
N GLU A 98 -12.96 3.07 -20.02
CA GLU A 98 -12.78 2.14 -18.89
C GLU A 98 -11.37 2.25 -18.30
N THR A 99 -10.33 2.20 -19.14
CA THR A 99 -8.93 2.32 -18.72
C THR A 99 -8.69 3.66 -18.01
N ARG A 100 -9.21 4.77 -18.56
CA ARG A 100 -9.11 6.09 -17.94
C ARG A 100 -9.89 6.17 -16.63
N SER A 101 -11.06 5.55 -16.54
CA SER A 101 -11.85 5.48 -15.32
C SER A 101 -11.11 4.72 -14.23
N GLU A 102 -10.50 3.58 -14.55
CA GLU A 102 -9.70 2.84 -13.58
C GLU A 102 -8.45 3.62 -13.15
N ALA A 103 -7.75 4.28 -14.09
CA ALA A 103 -6.60 5.12 -13.77
C ALA A 103 -6.99 6.27 -12.84
N LEU A 104 -8.10 6.96 -13.13
CA LEU A 104 -8.64 8.01 -12.28
C LEU A 104 -9.01 7.48 -10.90
N ASN A 105 -9.68 6.33 -10.81
CA ASN A 105 -10.05 5.73 -9.54
C ASN A 105 -8.82 5.37 -8.69
N ARG A 106 -7.77 4.82 -9.31
CA ARG A 106 -6.49 4.57 -8.63
C ARG A 106 -5.87 5.87 -8.10
N SER A 107 -5.85 6.93 -8.91
CA SER A 107 -5.34 8.24 -8.48
C SER A 107 -6.17 8.87 -7.35
N LEU A 108 -7.50 8.70 -7.36
CA LEU A 108 -8.37 9.19 -6.28
C LEU A 108 -8.13 8.44 -4.97
N GLN A 109 -8.01 7.11 -5.03
CA GLN A 109 -7.68 6.28 -3.87
C GLN A 109 -6.30 6.63 -3.29
N GLU A 110 -5.31 6.84 -4.15
CA GLU A 110 -3.99 7.30 -3.71
C GLU A 110 -4.07 8.69 -3.06
N ASN A 111 -4.85 9.62 -3.64
CA ASN A 111 -5.02 10.95 -3.08
C ASN A 111 -5.70 10.95 -1.70
N GLU A 112 -6.70 10.09 -1.51
CA GLU A 112 -7.37 9.88 -0.23
C GLU A 112 -6.38 9.34 0.80
N LYS A 113 -5.65 8.27 0.46
CA LYS A 113 -4.61 7.72 1.32
C LYS A 113 -3.55 8.76 1.70
N LEU A 114 -3.06 9.54 0.74
CA LEU A 114 -2.06 10.57 1.02
C LEU A 114 -2.58 11.65 1.95
N LYS A 115 -3.88 11.98 1.90
CA LYS A 115 -4.49 12.92 2.86
C LYS A 115 -4.53 12.35 4.27
N GLU A 116 -4.92 11.08 4.41
CA GLU A 116 -4.90 10.37 5.70
C GLU A 116 -3.49 10.35 6.29
N ASP A 117 -2.49 10.01 5.47
CA ASP A 117 -1.08 9.96 5.88
C ASP A 117 -0.58 11.36 6.31
N ILE A 118 -0.96 12.42 5.58
CA ILE A 118 -0.61 13.81 5.93
C ILE A 118 -1.26 14.21 7.26
N GLU A 119 -2.54 13.91 7.46
CA GLU A 119 -3.26 14.23 8.69
C GLU A 119 -2.62 13.53 9.90
N ALA A 120 -2.32 12.25 9.77
CA ALA A 120 -1.65 11.48 10.82
C ALA A 120 -0.26 12.06 11.17
N LEU A 121 0.56 12.36 10.15
CA LEU A 121 1.89 12.96 10.35
C LEU A 121 1.82 14.37 10.94
N GLN A 122 0.81 15.16 10.58
CA GLN A 122 0.61 16.50 11.14
C GLN A 122 0.23 16.44 12.61
N GLU A 123 -0.64 15.51 13.01
CA GLU A 123 -0.99 15.32 14.43
C GLU A 123 0.20 14.80 15.23
N GLU A 124 0.95 13.82 14.72
CA GLU A 124 2.18 13.34 15.38
C GLU A 124 3.20 14.49 15.55
N ASN A 125 3.41 15.29 14.52
CA ASN A 125 4.32 16.44 14.59
C ASN A 125 3.88 17.47 15.62
N LYS A 126 2.57 17.72 15.72
CA LYS A 126 1.99 18.62 16.71
C LYS A 126 2.24 18.09 18.13
N VAL A 127 1.96 16.81 18.39
CA VAL A 127 2.23 16.18 19.69
C VAL A 127 3.72 16.27 20.05
N CYS A 128 4.62 15.97 19.11
CA CYS A 128 6.07 16.10 19.35
C CYS A 128 6.49 17.54 19.69
N LYS A 129 5.88 18.55 19.06
CA LYS A 129 6.15 19.96 19.37
C LYS A 129 5.65 20.34 20.74
N GLU A 130 4.44 19.92 21.11
CA GLU A 130 3.88 20.15 22.44
C GLU A 130 4.79 19.54 23.52
N MET A 131 5.19 18.27 23.36
CA MET A 131 6.14 17.63 24.28
C MET A 131 7.50 18.35 24.37
N LEU A 132 7.98 18.87 23.24
CA LEU A 132 9.23 19.63 23.21
C LEU A 132 9.10 20.95 23.98
N ASP A 133 7.99 21.66 23.83
CA ASP A 133 7.76 22.94 24.50
C ASP A 133 7.51 22.73 26.01
N GLU A 134 6.81 21.67 26.41
CA GLU A 134 6.70 21.25 27.81
C GLU A 134 8.08 20.92 28.41
N SER A 135 8.93 20.21 27.66
CA SER A 135 10.29 19.88 28.09
C SER A 135 11.17 21.12 28.23
N LYS A 136 11.07 22.10 27.32
CA LYS A 136 11.75 23.39 27.46
C LYS A 136 11.27 24.15 28.69
N THR A 137 9.96 24.23 28.90
CA THR A 137 9.36 24.86 30.08
C THR A 137 9.87 24.20 31.37
N LEU A 138 9.96 22.87 31.41
CA LEU A 138 10.53 22.15 32.55
C LEU A 138 12.00 22.50 32.77
N VAL A 139 12.80 22.56 31.70
CA VAL A 139 14.22 22.95 31.78
C VAL A 139 14.36 24.38 32.30
N GLU A 140 13.53 25.32 31.84
CA GLU A 140 13.50 26.72 32.30
C GLU A 140 13.21 26.78 33.80
N VAL A 141 12.15 26.10 34.28
CA VAL A 141 11.82 26.04 35.71
C VAL A 141 12.97 25.44 36.53
N LEU A 142 13.60 24.36 36.05
CA LEU A 142 14.74 23.75 36.75
C LEU A 142 15.96 24.68 36.77
N GLN A 143 16.18 25.48 35.73
CA GLN A 143 17.24 26.49 35.70
C GLN A 143 16.96 27.61 36.69
N GLU A 144 15.72 28.08 36.79
CA GLU A 144 15.30 29.08 37.77
C GLU A 144 15.52 28.58 39.21
N MET A 145 15.08 27.36 39.54
CA MET A 145 15.30 26.77 40.87
C MET A 145 16.77 26.59 41.23
N LEU A 146 17.63 26.28 40.25
CA LEU A 146 19.07 26.16 40.46
C LEU A 146 19.75 27.52 40.65
N ALA A 147 19.25 28.56 39.96
CA ALA A 147 19.74 29.92 40.12
C ALA A 147 19.38 30.48 41.49
N GLU A 148 18.12 30.34 41.93
CA GLU A 148 17.66 30.75 43.27
C GLU A 148 18.50 30.11 44.38
N LYS A 149 18.80 28.81 44.26
CA LYS A 149 19.65 28.11 45.24
C LYS A 149 21.10 28.60 45.25
N GLY A 150 21.63 29.03 44.11
CA GLY A 150 22.98 29.58 44.01
C GLY A 150 23.11 30.96 44.68
N GLU A 151 22.04 31.74 44.69
CA GLU A 151 21.99 33.06 45.34
C GLU A 151 21.89 32.92 46.88
N ASP A 152 21.15 31.94 47.40
CA ASP A 152 21.07 31.67 48.85
C ASP A 152 22.42 31.21 49.46
N GLU A 153 23.30 30.56 48.68
CA GLU A 153 24.63 30.13 49.15
C GLU A 153 25.68 31.28 49.14
N GLU A 154 25.44 32.38 48.42
CA GLU A 154 26.33 33.56 48.42
C GLU A 154 26.05 34.52 49.59
N ASP A 155 24.79 34.67 50.03
CA ASP A 155 24.43 35.55 51.17
C ASP A 155 24.86 34.98 52.55
N ASP A 156 24.85 33.66 52.74
CA ASP A 156 25.30 33.02 54.00
C ASP A 156 26.83 33.08 54.20
N ALA A 157 27.61 33.33 53.14
CA ALA A 157 29.08 33.38 53.21
C ALA A 157 29.63 34.77 53.60
N GLU A 158 28.85 35.84 53.46
CA GLU A 158 29.31 37.21 53.80
C GLU A 158 29.06 37.57 55.29
N GLU A 159 28.07 36.95 55.95
CA GLU A 159 27.70 37.30 57.34
C GLU A 159 28.67 36.71 58.41
N GLU A 160 29.38 35.62 58.12
CA GLU A 160 30.34 35.00 59.07
C GLU A 160 31.68 35.78 59.19
N SER A 161 31.91 36.80 58.37
CA SER A 161 33.20 37.50 58.29
C SER A 161 33.32 38.76 59.18
N LEU A 162 32.27 39.17 59.91
CA LEU A 162 32.21 40.48 60.58
C LEU A 162 32.32 40.52 62.11
N GLU A 163 32.53 39.39 62.82
CA GLU A 163 32.78 39.41 64.27
C GLU A 163 34.24 39.05 64.64
N VAL A 164 35.11 40.05 64.65
CA VAL A 164 36.35 40.01 65.46
C VAL A 164 36.40 41.25 66.36
N PRO A 165 36.03 41.12 67.65
CA PRO A 165 36.19 42.20 68.63
C PRO A 165 37.67 42.39 69.00
N ASN A 166 38.08 43.65 69.09
CA ASN A 166 39.41 44.13 69.50
C ASN A 166 39.53 44.20 71.03
#